data_AF-A0A2E3C3P2-F1
#
_entry.id   AF-A0A2E3C3P2-F1
#
_cell.length_a   1.000
_cell.length_b   1.000
_cell.length_c   1.000
_cell.angle_alpha   90.00
_cell.angle_beta   90.00
_cell.angle_gamma   90.00
#
_symmetry.space_group_name_H-M   'P 1'
#
loop_
_entity.id
_entity.type
_entity.pdbx_description
1 polymer ?
#
loop_
_entity_poly.entity_id
_entity_poly.type
_entity_poly.pdbx_seq_one_letter_code
_entity_poly.pdbx_strand_id
1 'polypeptide(L)'
;MLFLGAQAKHSKRKPQGGARKQKGFTLPEVILIVSVLAIISGMAFPDIALFFQRQQVEQEKLAMQDIQKAMDSYARECRRLPDVEMNPDRNNCDDPAGAGALTWAEALAAFSNMSAESIAEDVWGTPRKYSSFIETRNYREGPVDFHYATVRSIGGNQCDDTGTTATNPAPNCVQGGAPATTAQKTANREAFISRADPNDNYETDWGDVNEYGLYSAEGDDILAKYSDNQQKIQAQDETIRRLERIVEALDRYAQGRFNEELLANTACLSEMLYYPPSWSNEPQAHSNGNHPDAACQNLGTSITNRYGTAVRNDVSAIRGDANEFVNTVSLDDATRLNEMRTLMRILGLPEDHCCNALTGDAFYYYSQPGASVGGVCVNAQRPPYYPPKVSIDPIDYLGSCD
;
A
#
# COMPACT_ATOMS: atom_id res chain seq x y z
N MET A 1 -7.45 -98.86 -19.72
CA MET A 1 -8.10 -100.02 -19.07
C MET A 1 -9.42 -99.54 -18.47
N LEU A 2 -10.53 -100.19 -18.87
CA LEU A 2 -11.83 -100.33 -18.18
C LEU A 2 -12.57 -99.06 -17.69
N PHE A 3 -13.89 -98.93 -17.64
CA PHE A 3 -15.12 -99.49 -18.24
C PHE A 3 -16.26 -98.95 -17.33
N LEU A 4 -17.46 -98.67 -17.88
CA LEU A 4 -18.78 -98.61 -17.21
C LEU A 4 -18.96 -97.63 -16.02
N GLY A 5 -19.97 -96.77 -15.92
CA GLY A 5 -21.39 -96.94 -16.23
C GLY A 5 -22.18 -97.16 -14.93
N ALA A 6 -23.10 -96.26 -14.57
CA ALA A 6 -24.39 -96.55 -13.92
C ALA A 6 -25.07 -95.29 -13.35
N GLN A 7 -26.39 -95.24 -13.57
CA GLN A 7 -27.36 -94.25 -13.09
C GLN A 7 -27.73 -94.41 -11.59
N ALA A 8 -28.22 -93.33 -10.96
CA ALA A 8 -29.63 -93.20 -10.50
C ALA A 8 -29.84 -92.38 -9.20
N LYS A 9 -30.66 -91.34 -9.36
CA LYS A 9 -31.76 -90.82 -8.50
C LYS A 9 -31.65 -90.61 -6.97
N HIS A 10 -32.00 -89.36 -6.66
CA HIS A 10 -32.96 -88.86 -5.65
C HIS A 10 -32.48 -88.35 -4.28
N SER A 11 -32.85 -87.08 -4.09
CA SER A 11 -33.56 -86.52 -2.93
C SER A 11 -32.76 -85.47 -2.16
N LYS A 12 -32.99 -84.20 -2.47
CA LYS A 12 -32.69 -83.09 -1.57
C LYS A 12 -33.94 -82.25 -1.36
N ARG A 13 -34.38 -82.24 -0.10
CA ARG A 13 -35.41 -81.41 0.49
C ARG A 13 -35.19 -79.93 0.15
N LYS A 14 -36.26 -79.22 -0.21
CA LYS A 14 -36.29 -77.75 -0.21
C LYS A 14 -36.33 -77.23 1.23
N PRO A 15 -35.51 -76.23 1.61
CA PRO A 15 -35.84 -75.37 2.73
C PRO A 15 -36.87 -74.32 2.26
N GLN A 16 -37.97 -74.20 3.00
CA GLN A 16 -38.89 -73.07 2.90
C GLN A 16 -38.19 -71.82 3.45
N GLY A 17 -37.78 -70.93 2.57
CA GLY A 17 -37.43 -69.55 2.89
C GLY A 17 -38.40 -68.63 2.16
N GLY A 18 -39.30 -67.98 2.90
CA GLY A 18 -40.26 -67.03 2.35
C GLY A 18 -39.55 -65.83 1.73
N ALA A 19 -39.42 -65.82 0.41
CA ALA A 19 -39.08 -64.61 -0.32
C ALA A 19 -40.26 -63.63 -0.19
N ARG A 20 -40.09 -62.56 0.61
CA ARG A 20 -40.94 -61.38 0.50
C ARG A 20 -40.86 -60.92 -0.96
N LYS A 21 -41.97 -61.07 -1.70
CA LYS A 21 -42.12 -60.48 -3.03
C LYS A 21 -41.92 -58.98 -2.87
N GLN A 22 -40.79 -58.46 -3.32
CA GLN A 22 -40.67 -57.03 -3.60
C GLN A 22 -41.72 -56.72 -4.66
N LYS A 23 -42.73 -55.93 -4.28
CA LYS A 23 -43.71 -55.40 -5.23
C LYS A 23 -42.93 -54.52 -6.20
N GLY A 24 -42.71 -55.01 -7.41
CA GLY A 24 -42.13 -54.20 -8.48
C GLY A 24 -43.06 -53.04 -8.81
N PHE A 25 -42.47 -51.88 -9.12
CA PHE A 25 -43.18 -50.69 -9.56
C PHE A 25 -44.08 -51.03 -10.75
N THR A 26 -45.36 -50.68 -10.64
CA THR A 26 -46.28 -50.83 -11.77
C THR A 26 -46.02 -49.72 -12.78
N LEU A 27 -46.14 -50.02 -14.08
CA LEU A 27 -45.94 -49.06 -15.16
C LEU A 27 -46.76 -47.76 -14.98
N PRO A 28 -48.02 -47.80 -14.45
CA PRO A 28 -48.77 -46.60 -14.10
C PRO A 28 -48.13 -45.74 -13.00
N GLU A 29 -47.54 -46.32 -11.95
CA GLU A 29 -46.85 -45.57 -10.89
C GLU A 29 -45.60 -44.86 -11.43
N VAL A 30 -44.87 -45.49 -12.35
CA VAL A 30 -43.70 -44.87 -12.99
C VAL A 30 -44.14 -43.66 -13.84
N ILE A 31 -45.22 -43.78 -14.62
CA ILE A 31 -45.74 -42.66 -15.41
C ILE A 31 -46.18 -41.52 -14.47
N LEU A 32 -46.90 -41.83 -13.39
CA LEU A 32 -47.38 -40.83 -12.44
C LEU A 32 -46.22 -40.09 -11.75
N ILE A 33 -45.19 -40.81 -11.32
CA ILE A 33 -43.99 -40.23 -10.71
C ILE A 33 -43.25 -39.34 -11.71
N VAL A 34 -43.04 -39.80 -12.96
CA VAL A 34 -42.35 -39.00 -13.98
C VAL A 34 -43.16 -37.75 -14.35
N SER A 35 -44.49 -37.85 -14.45
CA SER A 35 -45.35 -36.69 -14.72
C SER A 35 -45.30 -35.66 -13.58
N VAL A 36 -45.40 -36.09 -12.33
CA VAL A 36 -45.32 -35.19 -11.17
C VAL A 36 -43.93 -34.57 -11.06
N LEU A 37 -42.87 -35.36 -11.28
CA LEU A 37 -41.49 -34.87 -11.22
C LEU A 37 -41.22 -33.86 -12.35
N ALA A 38 -41.76 -34.07 -13.56
CA ALA A 38 -41.67 -33.11 -14.66
C ALA A 38 -42.36 -31.77 -14.35
N ILE A 39 -43.56 -31.82 -13.75
CA ILE A 39 -44.31 -30.61 -13.34
C ILE A 39 -43.53 -29.84 -12.26
N ILE A 40 -43.05 -30.54 -11.23
CA ILE A 40 -42.28 -29.93 -10.13
C ILE A 40 -40.97 -29.34 -10.66
N SER A 41 -40.27 -30.05 -11.55
CA SER A 41 -39.01 -29.58 -12.15
C SER A 41 -39.23 -28.33 -13.00
N GLY A 42 -40.32 -28.27 -13.78
CA GLY A 42 -40.68 -27.10 -14.58
C GLY A 42 -41.00 -25.87 -13.74
N MET A 43 -41.62 -26.04 -12.56
CA MET A 43 -41.95 -24.93 -11.66
C MET A 43 -40.76 -24.47 -10.81
N ALA A 44 -39.85 -25.38 -10.42
CA ALA A 44 -38.71 -25.06 -9.55
C ALA A 44 -37.53 -24.43 -10.31
N PHE A 45 -37.44 -24.62 -11.64
CA PHE A 45 -36.33 -24.12 -12.46
C PHE A 45 -36.09 -22.60 -12.38
N PRO A 46 -37.10 -21.71 -12.51
CA PRO A 46 -36.85 -20.27 -12.44
C PRO A 46 -36.25 -19.82 -11.10
N ASP A 47 -36.69 -20.40 -9.98
CA ASP A 47 -36.19 -20.07 -8.65
C ASP A 47 -34.73 -20.53 -8.46
N ILE A 48 -34.38 -21.70 -8.99
CA ILE A 48 -33.02 -22.24 -8.96
C ILE A 48 -32.07 -21.36 -9.80
N ALA A 49 -32.52 -20.90 -10.97
CA ALA A 49 -31.73 -20.02 -11.82
C ALA A 49 -31.44 -18.67 -11.13
N LEU A 50 -32.44 -18.07 -10.49
CA LEU A 50 -32.27 -16.84 -9.69
C LEU A 50 -31.33 -17.05 -8.50
N PHE A 51 -31.37 -18.22 -7.86
CA PHE A 51 -30.46 -18.54 -6.77
C PHE A 51 -28.99 -18.59 -7.22
N PHE A 52 -28.70 -19.24 -8.36
CA PHE A 52 -27.34 -19.25 -8.90
C PHE A 52 -26.85 -17.86 -9.31
N GLN A 53 -27.70 -17.02 -9.88
CA GLN A 53 -27.35 -15.62 -10.19
C GLN A 53 -26.98 -14.85 -8.92
N ARG A 54 -27.78 -14.99 -7.86
CA ARG A 54 -27.46 -14.36 -6.56
C ARG A 54 -26.15 -14.87 -5.98
N GLN A 55 -25.89 -16.18 -6.07
CA GLN A 55 -24.62 -16.74 -5.62
C GLN A 55 -23.43 -16.16 -6.38
N GLN A 56 -23.54 -15.99 -7.70
CA GLN A 56 -22.48 -15.39 -8.53
C GLN A 56 -22.24 -13.93 -8.16
N VAL A 57 -23.30 -13.14 -7.99
CA VAL A 57 -23.20 -11.73 -7.58
C VAL A 57 -22.54 -11.59 -6.21
N GLU A 58 -22.91 -12.44 -5.23
CA GLU A 58 -22.28 -12.42 -3.91
C GLU A 58 -20.81 -12.88 -3.95
N GLN A 59 -20.47 -13.87 -4.77
CA GLN A 59 -19.08 -14.27 -5.00
C GLN A 59 -18.25 -13.13 -5.60
N GLU A 60 -18.81 -12.41 -6.59
CA GLU A 60 -18.13 -11.29 -7.22
C GLU A 60 -17.93 -10.12 -6.24
N LYS A 61 -18.94 -9.82 -5.41
CA LYS A 61 -18.78 -8.82 -4.34
C LYS A 61 -17.67 -9.18 -3.35
N LEU A 62 -17.55 -10.45 -2.99
CA LEU A 62 -16.47 -10.92 -2.12
C LEU A 62 -15.10 -10.79 -2.80
N ALA A 63 -15.00 -11.16 -4.08
CA ALA A 63 -13.79 -10.97 -4.87
C ALA A 63 -13.39 -9.49 -4.94
N MET A 64 -14.34 -8.59 -5.17
CA MET A 64 -14.11 -7.14 -5.19
C MET A 64 -13.62 -6.60 -3.84
N GLN A 65 -14.15 -7.10 -2.72
CA GLN A 65 -13.67 -6.74 -1.38
C GLN A 65 -12.24 -7.20 -1.13
N ASP A 66 -11.88 -8.40 -1.60
CA ASP A 66 -10.53 -8.91 -1.44
C ASP A 66 -9.53 -8.19 -2.36
N ILE A 67 -9.95 -7.80 -3.56
CA ILE A 67 -9.21 -6.90 -4.44
C ILE A 67 -8.99 -5.54 -3.77
N GLN A 68 -10.00 -4.97 -3.10
CA GLN A 68 -9.86 -3.72 -2.35
C GLN A 68 -8.85 -3.84 -1.20
N LYS A 69 -8.86 -4.94 -0.46
CA LYS A 69 -7.86 -5.20 0.59
C LYS A 69 -6.45 -5.40 0.04
N ALA A 70 -6.33 -6.03 -1.13
CA ALA A 70 -5.06 -6.18 -1.83
C ALA A 70 -4.52 -4.81 -2.27
N MET A 71 -5.38 -3.94 -2.82
CA MET A 71 -5.02 -2.55 -3.11
C MET A 71 -4.60 -1.78 -1.86
N ASP A 72 -5.32 -1.94 -0.75
CA ASP A 72 -4.94 -1.33 0.54
C ASP A 72 -3.56 -1.78 1.01
N SER A 73 -3.25 -3.07 0.87
CA SER A 73 -1.97 -3.64 1.30
C SER A 73 -0.83 -3.20 0.38
N TYR A 74 -1.08 -3.21 -0.93
CA TYR A 74 -0.17 -2.71 -1.95
C TYR A 74 0.16 -1.23 -1.72
N ALA A 75 -0.86 -0.39 -1.48
CA ALA A 75 -0.65 1.03 -1.24
C ALA A 75 0.15 1.31 0.04
N ARG A 76 0.00 0.50 1.09
CA ARG A 76 0.80 0.64 2.32
C ARG A 76 2.26 0.28 2.10
N GLU A 77 2.55 -0.77 1.33
CA GLU A 77 3.91 -1.24 1.12
C GLU A 77 4.64 -0.43 0.03
N CYS A 78 3.96 -0.13 -1.07
CA CYS A 78 4.54 0.54 -2.24
C CYS A 78 4.30 2.06 -2.26
N ARG A 79 3.50 2.61 -1.33
CA ARG A 79 3.11 4.04 -1.28
C ARG A 79 2.41 4.59 -2.53
N ARG A 80 1.99 3.69 -3.43
CA ARG A 80 1.30 3.97 -4.70
C ARG A 80 0.32 2.87 -5.02
N LEU A 81 -0.53 3.07 -6.03
CA LEU A 81 -1.33 2.01 -6.62
C LEU A 81 -0.64 1.38 -7.83
N PRO A 82 -1.01 0.15 -8.22
CA PRO A 82 -0.60 -0.41 -9.51
C PRO A 82 -1.06 0.54 -10.61
N ASP A 83 -0.17 0.80 -11.56
CA ASP A 83 -0.58 1.50 -12.78
C ASP A 83 -1.23 0.48 -13.72
N VAL A 84 -2.10 0.96 -14.59
CA VAL A 84 -2.77 0.14 -15.59
C VAL A 84 -1.73 -0.38 -16.61
N GLU A 85 -0.70 0.42 -16.92
CA GLU A 85 0.55 0.01 -17.58
C GLU A 85 1.71 0.07 -16.57
N MET A 86 1.96 -1.02 -15.82
CA MET A 86 3.14 -1.05 -14.96
C MET A 86 4.39 -1.16 -15.85
N ASN A 87 5.03 -0.01 -16.11
CA ASN A 87 6.30 0.07 -16.81
C ASN A 87 7.27 -0.98 -16.19
N PRO A 88 7.91 -1.88 -16.98
CA PRO A 88 8.86 -2.88 -16.50
C PRO A 88 9.99 -2.35 -15.61
N ASP A 89 10.21 -1.04 -15.58
CA ASP A 89 11.21 -0.35 -14.76
C ASP A 89 10.73 -0.06 -13.31
N ARG A 90 9.51 -0.49 -12.94
CA ARG A 90 8.86 -0.06 -11.67
C ARG A 90 8.10 -1.19 -10.97
N ASN A 91 8.63 -2.41 -10.92
CA ASN A 91 7.90 -3.53 -10.34
C ASN A 91 8.49 -4.03 -9.02
N ASN A 92 7.59 -4.22 -8.05
CA ASN A 92 7.83 -4.41 -6.62
C ASN A 92 8.13 -3.08 -5.90
N CYS A 93 7.74 -2.95 -4.64
CA CYS A 93 7.82 -1.68 -3.90
C CYS A 93 9.23 -1.07 -3.86
N ASP A 94 10.25 -1.88 -4.18
CA ASP A 94 11.58 -1.49 -4.62
C ASP A 94 11.89 -2.25 -5.94
N ASP A 95 12.32 -1.53 -6.98
CA ASP A 95 12.68 -2.07 -8.30
C ASP A 95 13.99 -2.89 -8.25
N PRO A 96 14.00 -4.18 -8.65
CA PRO A 96 15.17 -4.76 -9.29
C PRO A 96 14.91 -4.79 -10.80
N ALA A 97 15.48 -3.81 -11.49
CA ALA A 97 15.53 -3.73 -12.94
C ALA A 97 15.69 -5.14 -13.57
N GLY A 98 14.60 -5.67 -14.15
CA GLY A 98 14.58 -7.01 -14.74
C GLY A 98 13.28 -7.81 -14.57
N ALA A 99 12.33 -7.37 -13.75
CA ALA A 99 10.98 -7.95 -13.74
C ALA A 99 10.20 -7.41 -14.94
N GLY A 100 9.81 -8.27 -15.88
CA GLY A 100 9.01 -7.86 -17.05
C GLY A 100 7.75 -7.08 -16.67
N ALA A 101 7.14 -6.41 -17.65
CA ALA A 101 5.89 -5.67 -17.46
C ALA A 101 4.87 -6.54 -16.70
N LEU A 102 4.43 -6.07 -15.54
CA LEU A 102 3.40 -6.73 -14.74
C LEU A 102 2.09 -6.01 -15.03
N THR A 103 1.02 -6.77 -15.22
CA THR A 103 -0.34 -6.22 -15.21
C THR A 103 -0.73 -5.81 -13.79
N TRP A 104 -1.69 -4.88 -13.65
CA TRP A 104 -2.23 -4.50 -12.34
C TRP A 104 -2.70 -5.70 -11.51
N ALA A 105 -3.27 -6.72 -12.18
CA ALA A 105 -3.75 -7.94 -11.54
C ALA A 105 -2.62 -8.82 -11.02
N GLU A 106 -1.51 -8.92 -11.75
CA GLU A 106 -0.31 -9.65 -11.30
C GLU A 106 0.36 -8.94 -10.12
N ALA A 107 0.40 -7.61 -10.14
CA ALA A 107 0.91 -6.82 -9.02
C ALA A 107 0.09 -7.05 -7.74
N LEU A 108 -1.25 -7.07 -7.84
CA LEU A 108 -2.13 -7.32 -6.70
C LEU A 108 -2.17 -8.78 -6.24
N ALA A 109 -1.89 -9.74 -7.14
CA ALA A 109 -1.87 -11.15 -6.80
C ALA A 109 -0.88 -11.47 -5.67
N ALA A 110 0.25 -10.75 -5.59
CA ALA A 110 1.23 -10.90 -4.51
C ALA A 110 0.69 -10.48 -3.12
N PHE A 111 -0.34 -9.63 -3.08
CA PHE A 111 -0.95 -9.08 -1.87
C PHE A 111 -2.33 -9.68 -1.56
N SER A 112 -2.72 -10.71 -2.30
CA SER A 112 -4.02 -11.35 -2.16
C SER A 112 -3.90 -12.87 -2.12
N ASN A 113 -4.98 -13.55 -1.70
CA ASN A 113 -5.09 -15.00 -1.82
C ASN A 113 -5.62 -15.46 -3.19
N MET A 114 -5.83 -14.52 -4.11
CA MET A 114 -6.38 -14.77 -5.44
C MET A 114 -5.27 -14.86 -6.49
N SER A 115 -5.47 -15.66 -7.52
CA SER A 115 -4.57 -15.66 -8.68
C SER A 115 -4.74 -14.37 -9.49
N ALA A 116 -3.71 -14.00 -10.24
CA ALA A 116 -3.77 -12.85 -11.17
C ALA A 116 -4.95 -12.97 -12.15
N GLU A 117 -5.21 -14.17 -12.67
CA GLU A 117 -6.37 -14.44 -13.54
C GLU A 117 -7.70 -14.23 -12.82
N SER A 118 -7.82 -14.67 -11.56
CA SER A 118 -9.03 -14.47 -10.76
C SER A 118 -9.26 -12.99 -10.38
N ILE A 119 -8.20 -12.18 -10.36
CA ILE A 119 -8.28 -10.72 -10.15
C ILE A 119 -8.63 -10.02 -11.47
N ALA A 120 -8.04 -10.47 -12.58
CA ALA A 120 -8.27 -9.91 -13.90
C ALA A 120 -9.65 -10.25 -14.46
N GLU A 121 -10.21 -11.42 -14.18
CA GLU A 121 -11.51 -11.89 -14.70
C GLU A 121 -12.56 -12.01 -13.60
N ASP A 122 -13.79 -11.60 -13.90
CA ASP A 122 -14.95 -11.77 -13.03
C ASP A 122 -15.52 -13.19 -12.99
N VAL A 123 -16.49 -13.44 -12.10
CA VAL A 123 -17.17 -14.74 -11.98
C VAL A 123 -17.84 -15.21 -13.28
N TRP A 124 -18.10 -14.30 -14.23
CA TRP A 124 -18.71 -14.58 -15.52
C TRP A 124 -17.69 -14.79 -16.66
N GLY A 125 -16.38 -14.75 -16.35
CA GLY A 125 -15.29 -14.96 -17.29
C GLY A 125 -15.02 -13.74 -18.18
N THR A 126 -15.44 -12.56 -17.73
CA THR A 126 -15.21 -11.29 -18.41
C THR A 126 -14.09 -10.53 -17.71
N PRO A 127 -13.13 -9.96 -18.46
CA PRO A 127 -12.09 -9.14 -17.86
C PRO A 127 -12.68 -7.93 -17.12
N ARG A 128 -12.25 -7.73 -15.88
CA ARG A 128 -12.54 -6.54 -15.09
C ARG A 128 -11.84 -5.34 -15.70
N LYS A 129 -12.49 -4.19 -15.62
CA LYS A 129 -11.92 -2.91 -16.05
C LYS A 129 -11.28 -2.24 -14.83
N TYR A 130 -10.01 -1.89 -14.97
CA TYR A 130 -9.24 -1.15 -13.97
C TYR A 130 -8.94 0.25 -14.51
N SER A 131 -9.15 1.26 -13.66
CA SER A 131 -8.82 2.65 -13.96
C SER A 131 -8.15 3.25 -12.73
N SER A 132 -7.10 4.04 -12.94
CA SER A 132 -6.39 4.73 -11.87
C SER A 132 -6.15 6.18 -12.22
N PHE A 133 -6.03 7.04 -11.21
CA PHE A 133 -5.70 8.43 -11.39
C PHE A 133 -4.86 8.94 -10.22
N ILE A 134 -3.95 9.86 -10.52
CA ILE A 134 -3.07 10.47 -9.55
C ILE A 134 -3.36 11.97 -9.52
N GLU A 135 -3.74 12.47 -8.35
CA GLU A 135 -3.97 13.89 -8.13
C GLU A 135 -2.91 14.44 -7.18
N THR A 136 -1.99 15.23 -7.70
CA THR A 136 -1.05 15.98 -6.85
C THR A 136 -1.76 17.16 -6.21
N ARG A 137 -1.90 17.15 -4.88
CA ARG A 137 -2.43 18.28 -4.11
C ARG A 137 -1.42 18.75 -3.10
N ASN A 138 -1.32 20.06 -2.94
CA ASN A 138 -0.56 20.62 -1.84
C ASN A 138 -1.30 20.36 -0.54
N TYR A 139 -0.68 19.60 0.37
CA TYR A 139 -1.23 19.32 1.68
C TYR A 139 -0.22 19.68 2.77
N ARG A 140 -0.49 20.77 3.49
CA ARG A 140 0.38 21.40 4.49
C ARG A 140 1.78 21.72 3.97
N GLU A 141 2.71 20.77 4.08
CA GLU A 141 4.15 20.99 3.93
C GLU A 141 4.66 20.77 2.51
N GLY A 142 3.86 20.19 1.61
CA GLY A 142 4.30 20.02 0.23
C GLY A 142 3.27 19.39 -0.70
N PRO A 143 3.65 19.19 -1.97
CA PRO A 143 2.86 18.42 -2.91
C PRO A 143 2.81 16.95 -2.48
N VAL A 144 1.60 16.41 -2.36
CA VAL A 144 1.35 15.01 -2.06
C VAL A 144 0.47 14.46 -3.17
N ASP A 145 0.92 13.37 -3.78
CA ASP A 145 0.12 12.64 -4.75
C ASP A 145 -1.00 11.89 -4.02
N PHE A 146 -2.23 11.92 -4.50
CA PHE A 146 -3.33 11.11 -4.00
C PHE A 146 -3.71 10.10 -5.07
N HIS A 147 -3.77 8.83 -4.70
CA HIS A 147 -4.10 7.76 -5.63
C HIS A 147 -5.57 7.37 -5.50
N TYR A 148 -6.24 7.35 -6.65
CA TYR A 148 -7.61 6.88 -6.80
C TYR A 148 -7.60 5.73 -7.80
N ALA A 149 -8.40 4.71 -7.53
CA ALA A 149 -8.58 3.62 -8.48
C ALA A 149 -9.98 3.03 -8.41
N THR A 150 -10.43 2.46 -9.52
CA THR A 150 -11.63 1.65 -9.57
C THR A 150 -11.39 0.35 -10.26
N VAL A 151 -12.00 -0.70 -9.72
CA VAL A 151 -12.14 -1.99 -10.39
C VAL A 151 -13.62 -2.22 -10.64
N ARG A 152 -13.95 -2.61 -11.86
CA ARG A 152 -15.32 -2.81 -12.30
C ARG A 152 -15.50 -4.17 -12.97
N SER A 153 -16.58 -4.85 -12.60
CA SER A 153 -17.14 -5.97 -13.36
C SER A 153 -18.43 -5.50 -14.05
N ILE A 154 -18.60 -5.91 -15.30
CA ILE A 154 -19.76 -5.57 -16.14
C ILE A 154 -20.89 -6.62 -16.03
N GLY A 155 -20.92 -7.35 -14.92
CA GLY A 155 -22.04 -8.20 -14.56
C GLY A 155 -22.26 -9.43 -15.44
N GLY A 156 -23.42 -10.06 -15.24
CA GLY A 156 -23.85 -11.25 -15.96
C GLY A 156 -24.40 -10.94 -17.36
N ASN A 157 -24.88 -9.72 -17.58
CA ASN A 157 -25.36 -9.22 -18.88
C ASN A 157 -24.20 -8.86 -19.84
N GLN A 158 -22.98 -8.68 -19.29
CA GLN A 158 -21.77 -8.26 -19.99
C GLN A 158 -21.93 -6.94 -20.75
N CYS A 159 -22.67 -6.03 -20.13
CA CYS A 159 -22.96 -4.70 -20.65
C CYS A 159 -22.48 -3.66 -19.68
N ASP A 160 -21.77 -2.68 -20.24
CA ASP A 160 -21.33 -1.54 -19.47
C ASP A 160 -22.53 -0.63 -19.22
N ASP A 161 -23.07 -0.71 -18.01
CA ASP A 161 -24.23 0.05 -17.55
C ASP A 161 -23.78 1.25 -16.70
N THR A 162 -22.50 1.67 -16.75
CA THR A 162 -22.01 2.77 -15.90
C THR A 162 -22.43 4.17 -16.34
N GLY A 163 -22.73 5.01 -15.34
CA GLY A 163 -23.31 6.35 -15.49
C GLY A 163 -22.38 7.47 -15.99
N THR A 164 -21.17 7.19 -16.49
CA THR A 164 -20.30 8.20 -17.11
C THR A 164 -19.95 7.77 -18.53
N THR A 165 -20.82 8.18 -19.46
CA THR A 165 -20.65 8.09 -20.93
C THR A 165 -20.03 6.79 -21.44
N ALA A 166 -20.88 5.78 -21.62
CA ALA A 166 -20.58 4.61 -22.42
C ALA A 166 -20.10 5.01 -23.82
N THR A 167 -18.82 4.82 -24.12
CA THR A 167 -18.36 4.68 -25.50
C THR A 167 -18.19 3.18 -25.78
N ASN A 168 -18.87 2.74 -26.85
CA ASN A 168 -18.86 1.37 -27.38
C ASN A 168 -19.40 0.24 -26.48
N PRO A 169 -20.74 0.11 -26.31
CA PRO A 169 -21.34 -1.13 -25.81
C PRO A 169 -20.86 -2.32 -26.66
N ALA A 170 -20.65 -3.47 -26.02
CA ALA A 170 -20.37 -4.71 -26.74
C ALA A 170 -21.44 -4.94 -27.82
N PRO A 171 -21.13 -5.57 -28.97
CA PRO A 171 -22.01 -5.62 -30.15
C PRO A 171 -23.38 -6.31 -29.93
N ASN A 172 -23.67 -6.83 -28.73
CA ASN A 172 -24.92 -7.49 -28.34
C ASN A 172 -25.54 -6.95 -27.05
N CYS A 173 -25.22 -5.71 -26.66
CA CYS A 173 -25.64 -5.20 -25.37
C CYS A 173 -27.08 -4.68 -25.29
N VAL A 174 -27.80 -5.16 -24.27
CA VAL A 174 -29.11 -4.64 -23.85
C VAL A 174 -28.95 -4.22 -22.40
N GLN A 175 -28.85 -2.91 -22.15
CA GLN A 175 -28.67 -2.35 -20.80
C GLN A 175 -29.78 -2.82 -19.85
N GLY A 176 -29.41 -3.24 -18.64
CA GLY A 176 -30.36 -3.80 -17.67
C GLY A 176 -31.09 -5.07 -18.16
N GLY A 177 -30.52 -5.76 -19.15
CA GLY A 177 -31.09 -6.94 -19.79
C GLY A 177 -30.89 -8.24 -19.01
N ALA A 178 -31.38 -9.34 -19.58
CA ALA A 178 -31.10 -10.67 -19.04
C ALA A 178 -29.61 -11.03 -19.20
N PRO A 179 -29.06 -11.96 -18.39
CA PRO A 179 -27.67 -12.38 -18.52
C PRO A 179 -27.33 -12.88 -19.92
N ALA A 180 -26.11 -12.60 -20.37
CA ALA A 180 -25.62 -13.03 -21.67
C ALA A 180 -25.61 -14.57 -21.77
N THR A 181 -25.99 -15.10 -22.93
CA THR A 181 -25.87 -16.54 -23.25
C THR A 181 -24.41 -16.93 -23.34
N THR A 182 -24.07 -18.21 -23.11
CA THR A 182 -22.68 -18.70 -23.20
C THR A 182 -21.99 -18.32 -24.52
N ALA A 183 -22.69 -18.36 -25.65
CA ALA A 183 -22.15 -17.96 -26.94
C ALA A 183 -21.84 -16.46 -27.01
N GLN A 184 -22.72 -15.62 -26.44
CA GLN A 184 -22.46 -14.18 -26.31
C GLN A 184 -21.28 -13.92 -25.38
N LYS A 185 -21.15 -14.70 -24.29
CA LYS A 185 -20.02 -14.59 -23.36
C LYS A 185 -18.68 -14.85 -24.04
N THR A 186 -18.60 -15.92 -24.83
CA THR A 186 -17.39 -16.23 -25.61
C THR A 186 -17.09 -15.15 -26.64
N ALA A 187 -18.09 -14.70 -27.40
CA ALA A 187 -17.91 -13.66 -28.42
C ALA A 187 -17.49 -12.30 -27.82
N ASN A 188 -18.06 -11.91 -26.69
CA ASN A 188 -17.70 -10.69 -25.98
C ASN A 188 -16.28 -10.78 -25.40
N ARG A 189 -15.89 -11.94 -24.86
CA ARG A 189 -14.51 -12.19 -24.39
C ARG A 189 -13.50 -12.10 -25.53
N GLU A 190 -13.79 -12.73 -26.67
CA GLU A 190 -12.94 -12.65 -27.86
C GLU A 190 -12.86 -11.23 -28.41
N ALA A 191 -13.98 -10.48 -28.43
CA ALA A 191 -14.01 -9.08 -28.83
C ALA A 191 -13.15 -8.20 -27.92
N PHE A 192 -13.21 -8.43 -26.60
CA PHE A 192 -12.38 -7.72 -25.62
C PHE A 192 -10.89 -8.02 -25.82
N ILE A 193 -10.53 -9.30 -25.97
CA ILE A 193 -9.14 -9.70 -26.24
C ILE A 193 -8.64 -9.15 -27.58
N SER A 194 -9.48 -9.09 -28.61
CA SER A 194 -9.11 -8.62 -29.95
C SER A 194 -9.05 -7.10 -30.11
N ARG A 195 -9.68 -6.33 -29.20
CA ARG A 195 -9.52 -4.87 -29.10
C ARG A 195 -8.16 -4.49 -28.50
N ALA A 196 -7.42 -5.44 -27.94
CA ALA A 196 -6.09 -5.22 -27.41
C ALA A 196 -5.07 -4.97 -28.53
N ASP A 197 -5.01 -3.73 -29.03
CA ASP A 197 -3.71 -3.06 -28.92
C ASP A 197 -3.41 -3.04 -27.41
N PRO A 198 -2.23 -3.50 -26.95
CA PRO A 198 -1.83 -3.39 -25.54
C PRO A 198 -2.00 -1.98 -24.96
N ASN A 199 -2.16 -0.95 -25.81
CA ASN A 199 -2.35 0.45 -25.46
C ASN A 199 -3.76 1.03 -25.82
N ASP A 200 -4.72 0.28 -26.38
CA ASP A 200 -6.04 0.79 -26.84
C ASP A 200 -7.24 0.23 -26.06
N ASN A 201 -6.98 -0.36 -24.89
CA ASN A 201 -8.02 -0.73 -23.92
C ASN A 201 -8.29 0.37 -22.88
N TYR A 202 -7.65 1.53 -23.03
CA TYR A 202 -7.69 2.62 -22.08
C TYR A 202 -8.75 3.61 -22.52
N GLU A 203 -10.00 3.25 -22.26
CA GLU A 203 -11.08 4.23 -22.33
C GLU A 203 -10.94 5.15 -21.11
N THR A 204 -10.00 6.07 -21.28
CA THR A 204 -9.71 7.27 -20.49
C THR A 204 -9.55 7.03 -18.99
N ASP A 205 -8.29 7.17 -18.54
CA ASP A 205 -8.00 7.85 -17.28
C ASP A 205 -9.07 8.91 -17.04
N TRP A 206 -9.66 8.90 -15.84
CA TRP A 206 -10.58 9.97 -15.48
C TRP A 206 -9.96 11.30 -15.87
N GLY A 207 -10.72 12.16 -16.55
CA GLY A 207 -10.22 13.49 -16.91
C GLY A 207 -9.89 14.32 -15.66
N ASP A 208 -10.57 14.02 -14.56
CA ASP A 208 -10.36 14.61 -13.25
C ASP A 208 -10.83 13.70 -12.09
N VAL A 209 -10.57 14.13 -10.85
CA VAL A 209 -11.02 13.42 -9.63
C VAL A 209 -12.54 13.54 -9.39
N ASN A 210 -13.24 14.48 -10.04
CA ASN A 210 -14.69 14.59 -9.87
C ASN A 210 -15.40 13.41 -10.54
N GLU A 211 -14.87 12.92 -11.65
CA GLU A 211 -15.36 11.71 -12.33
C GLU A 211 -15.28 10.46 -11.42
N TYR A 212 -14.24 10.35 -10.58
CA TYR A 212 -14.16 9.29 -9.57
C TYR A 212 -15.36 9.31 -8.61
N GLY A 213 -15.83 10.49 -8.21
CA GLY A 213 -17.00 10.65 -7.36
C GLY A 213 -18.31 10.24 -8.05
N LEU A 214 -18.45 10.63 -9.32
CA LEU A 214 -19.65 10.41 -10.14
C LEU A 214 -19.79 8.97 -10.66
N TYR A 215 -18.67 8.23 -10.76
CA TYR A 215 -18.68 6.85 -11.21
C TYR A 215 -19.61 6.00 -10.34
N SER A 216 -20.57 5.30 -10.92
CA SER A 216 -21.45 4.41 -10.16
C SER A 216 -21.78 3.18 -10.98
N ALA A 217 -21.95 2.06 -10.28
CA ALA A 217 -22.48 0.85 -10.89
C ALA A 217 -24.00 0.98 -11.02
N GLU A 218 -24.52 0.70 -12.20
CA GLU A 218 -25.96 0.57 -12.44
C GLU A 218 -26.26 -0.84 -12.95
N GLY A 219 -27.54 -1.26 -12.90
CA GLY A 219 -27.92 -2.60 -13.37
C GLY A 219 -27.30 -3.72 -12.52
N ASP A 220 -26.61 -4.65 -13.17
CA ASP A 220 -25.88 -5.77 -12.58
C ASP A 220 -24.35 -5.55 -12.52
N ASP A 221 -23.88 -4.35 -12.85
CA ASP A 221 -22.48 -3.96 -12.67
C ASP A 221 -22.09 -3.94 -11.20
N ILE A 222 -20.82 -4.23 -10.94
CA ILE A 222 -20.24 -4.15 -9.60
C ILE A 222 -18.98 -3.29 -9.69
N LEU A 223 -18.92 -2.27 -8.84
CA LEU A 223 -17.83 -1.30 -8.79
C LEU A 223 -17.19 -1.30 -7.40
N ALA A 224 -15.88 -1.50 -7.36
CA ALA A 224 -15.05 -1.24 -6.20
C ALA A 224 -14.30 0.08 -6.41
N LYS A 225 -14.45 1.01 -5.47
CA LYS A 225 -13.73 2.29 -5.45
C LYS A 225 -12.66 2.26 -4.38
N TYR A 226 -11.49 2.76 -4.72
CA TYR A 226 -10.35 2.84 -3.84
C TYR A 226 -9.77 4.26 -3.81
N SER A 227 -9.45 4.75 -2.62
CA SER A 227 -8.59 5.91 -2.45
C SER A 227 -7.71 5.77 -1.22
N ASP A 228 -6.47 6.23 -1.34
CA ASP A 228 -5.46 6.20 -0.28
C ASP A 228 -5.57 7.38 0.70
N ASN A 229 -6.54 8.29 0.48
CA ASN A 229 -6.66 9.56 1.20
C ASN A 229 -6.67 9.37 2.74
N GLN A 230 -7.46 8.41 3.24
CA GLN A 230 -7.51 8.13 4.68
C GLN A 230 -6.17 7.60 5.21
N GLN A 231 -5.48 6.76 4.44
CA GLN A 231 -4.16 6.25 4.83
C GLN A 231 -3.13 7.38 4.87
N LYS A 232 -3.16 8.30 3.90
CA LYS A 232 -2.25 9.45 3.83
C LYS A 232 -2.47 10.44 4.97
N ILE A 233 -3.72 10.71 5.34
CA ILE A 233 -4.05 11.51 6.52
C ILE A 233 -3.48 10.85 7.80
N GLN A 234 -3.69 9.54 7.98
CA GLN A 234 -3.16 8.82 9.14
C GLN A 234 -1.63 8.81 9.18
N ALA A 235 -0.98 8.62 8.04
CA ALA A 235 0.48 8.69 7.93
C ALA A 235 0.99 10.07 8.34
N GLN A 236 0.31 11.14 7.96
CA GLN A 236 0.72 12.48 8.35
C GLN A 236 0.51 12.78 9.85
N ASP A 237 -0.59 12.32 10.44
CA ASP A 237 -0.78 12.44 11.89
C ASP A 237 0.30 11.67 12.65
N GLU A 238 0.76 10.54 12.12
CA GLU A 238 1.89 9.79 12.66
C GLU A 238 3.21 10.55 12.48
N THR A 239 3.45 11.20 11.34
CA THR A 239 4.62 12.08 11.13
C THR A 239 4.68 13.18 12.18
N ILE A 240 3.56 13.85 12.45
CA ILE A 240 3.49 14.91 13.48
C ILE A 240 3.77 14.34 14.86
N ARG A 241 3.14 13.20 15.20
CA ARG A 241 3.39 12.52 16.47
C ARG A 241 4.86 12.13 16.63
N ARG A 242 5.53 11.71 15.55
CA ARG A 242 6.97 11.41 15.56
C ARG A 242 7.78 12.67 15.85
N LEU A 243 7.49 13.77 15.17
CA LEU A 243 8.15 15.06 15.41
C LEU A 243 7.96 15.54 16.86
N GLU A 244 6.74 15.50 17.40
CA GLU A 244 6.45 15.86 18.79
C GLU A 244 7.25 15.01 19.79
N ARG A 245 7.33 13.70 19.56
CA ARG A 245 8.12 12.79 20.40
C ARG A 245 9.62 13.07 20.32
N ILE A 246 10.13 13.42 19.14
CA ILE A 246 11.53 13.81 18.97
C ILE A 246 11.82 15.08 19.77
N VAL A 247 10.96 16.10 19.68
CA VAL A 247 11.12 17.35 20.43
C VAL A 247 11.07 17.09 21.94
N GLU A 248 10.11 16.30 22.41
CA GLU A 248 10.03 15.93 23.83
C GLU A 248 11.27 15.16 24.30
N ALA A 249 11.77 14.22 23.49
CA ALA A 249 12.97 13.47 23.81
C ALA A 249 14.23 14.35 23.81
N LEU A 250 14.34 15.31 22.89
CA LEU A 250 15.41 16.30 22.86
C LEU A 250 15.44 17.14 24.14
N ASP A 251 14.28 17.60 24.61
CA ASP A 251 14.20 18.39 25.86
C ASP A 251 14.55 17.56 27.09
N ARG A 252 14.05 16.32 27.18
CA ARG A 252 14.40 15.41 28.28
C ARG A 252 15.89 15.07 28.27
N TYR A 253 16.45 14.81 27.09
CA TYR A 253 17.88 14.54 26.91
C TYR A 253 18.72 15.73 27.38
N ALA A 254 18.39 16.95 26.92
CA ALA A 254 19.11 18.16 27.29
C ALA A 254 19.05 18.43 28.80
N GLN A 255 17.89 18.26 29.43
CA GLN A 255 17.75 18.39 30.88
C GLN A 255 18.57 17.34 31.64
N GLY A 256 18.56 16.09 31.17
CA GLY A 256 19.36 15.00 31.76
C GLY A 256 20.84 15.33 31.73
N ARG A 257 21.37 15.73 30.57
CA ARG A 257 22.78 16.07 30.39
C ARG A 257 23.19 17.35 31.13
N PHE A 258 22.31 18.35 31.19
CA PHE A 258 22.51 19.53 32.02
C PHE A 258 22.68 19.17 33.51
N ASN A 259 21.81 18.31 34.04
CA ASN A 259 21.85 17.90 35.45
C ASN A 259 23.10 17.08 35.78
N GLU A 260 23.57 16.22 34.87
CA GLU A 260 24.81 15.47 35.06
C GLU A 260 26.03 16.40 35.13
N GLU A 261 26.09 17.40 34.26
CA GLU A 261 27.19 18.36 34.20
C GLU A 261 27.14 19.36 35.37
N LEU A 262 25.93 19.67 35.87
CA LEU A 262 25.73 20.40 37.12
C LEU A 262 26.35 19.64 38.31
N LEU A 263 26.14 18.33 38.38
CA LEU A 263 26.72 17.47 39.42
C LEU A 263 28.23 17.31 39.26
N ALA A 264 28.73 17.32 38.01
CA ALA A 264 30.16 17.28 37.70
C ALA A 264 30.89 18.61 37.99
N ASN A 265 30.16 19.67 38.38
CA ASN A 265 30.68 21.01 38.67
C ASN A 265 31.45 21.63 37.49
N THR A 266 30.90 21.45 36.28
CA THR A 266 31.49 21.95 35.03
C THR A 266 31.43 23.48 34.96
N ALA A 267 32.53 24.10 34.53
CA ALA A 267 32.60 25.56 34.39
C ALA A 267 31.67 26.08 33.29
N CYS A 268 31.08 27.27 33.49
CA CYS A 268 30.22 27.96 32.50
C CYS A 268 29.01 27.14 32.02
N LEU A 269 28.44 26.30 32.90
CA LEU A 269 27.30 25.41 32.63
C LEU A 269 26.13 26.11 31.91
N SER A 270 25.78 27.33 32.30
CA SER A 270 24.67 28.10 31.73
C SER A 270 24.92 28.61 30.30
N GLU A 271 26.14 28.50 29.79
CA GLU A 271 26.55 28.97 28.46
C GLU A 271 26.71 27.81 27.45
N MET A 272 26.58 26.56 27.92
CA MET A 272 26.74 25.35 27.11
C MET A 272 25.41 24.84 26.54
N LEU A 273 25.49 24.12 25.41
CA LEU A 273 24.37 23.41 24.81
C LEU A 273 24.35 21.95 25.25
N TYR A 274 23.15 21.45 25.49
CA TYR A 274 22.92 20.08 25.94
C TYR A 274 22.10 19.23 24.95
N TYR A 275 21.82 19.77 23.76
CA TYR A 275 21.21 19.02 22.66
C TYR A 275 22.29 18.29 21.85
N PRO A 276 21.97 17.16 21.19
CA PRO A 276 22.91 16.47 20.32
C PRO A 276 23.45 17.40 19.23
N PRO A 277 24.76 17.50 19.01
CA PRO A 277 25.35 18.35 17.96
C PRO A 277 24.99 17.87 16.54
N SER A 278 24.59 18.79 15.66
CA SER A 278 24.44 18.56 14.21
C SER A 278 25.54 19.24 13.41
N TRP A 279 25.89 18.67 12.25
CA TRP A 279 26.94 19.20 11.37
C TRP A 279 26.60 20.61 10.82
N SER A 280 25.33 20.96 10.70
CA SER A 280 24.92 22.31 10.28
C SER A 280 24.69 23.22 11.48
N ASN A 281 25.46 24.31 11.52
CA ASN A 281 24.95 25.60 11.97
C ASN A 281 23.96 26.13 10.90
N GLU A 282 22.82 26.72 11.25
CA GLU A 282 22.31 27.76 10.32
C GLU A 282 23.39 28.86 10.31
N PRO A 283 23.93 29.33 9.16
CA PRO A 283 23.76 28.90 7.78
C PRO A 283 25.11 28.44 7.13
N GLN A 284 25.11 27.31 6.43
CA GLN A 284 25.89 27.19 5.19
C GLN A 284 24.91 26.95 4.06
N ALA A 285 24.60 28.04 3.35
CA ALA A 285 24.04 27.98 2.02
C ALA A 285 24.82 26.93 1.21
N HIS A 286 24.07 26.06 0.54
CA HIS A 286 24.48 25.19 -0.56
C HIS A 286 25.97 25.25 -0.89
N SER A 287 26.69 24.17 -0.58
CA SER A 287 28.06 23.91 -1.03
C SER A 287 28.13 23.62 -2.55
N ASN A 288 27.44 24.41 -3.37
CA ASN A 288 27.68 24.48 -4.80
C ASN A 288 28.65 25.62 -5.06
N GLY A 289 29.94 25.34 -4.85
CA GLY A 289 31.06 26.10 -5.41
C GLY A 289 31.23 27.55 -4.91
N ASN A 290 32.33 27.78 -4.19
CA ASN A 290 32.91 29.11 -3.96
C ASN A 290 32.00 30.13 -3.25
N HIS A 291 31.71 29.92 -1.97
CA HIS A 291 31.45 31.08 -1.10
C HIS A 291 32.80 31.79 -0.85
N PRO A 292 32.94 33.10 -1.12
CA PRO A 292 34.22 33.81 -1.11
C PRO A 292 34.78 34.10 0.29
N ASP A 293 34.13 33.63 1.36
CA ASP A 293 34.60 33.83 2.72
C ASP A 293 35.18 32.54 3.32
N ALA A 294 36.51 32.50 3.42
CA ALA A 294 37.28 31.43 4.04
C ALA A 294 37.02 31.27 5.56
N ALA A 295 36.34 32.23 6.20
CA ALA A 295 35.96 32.15 7.61
C ALA A 295 34.86 31.12 7.87
N CYS A 296 33.95 30.90 6.91
CA CYS A 296 32.85 29.95 7.08
C CYS A 296 33.29 28.48 7.02
N GLN A 297 34.45 28.18 6.43
CA GLN A 297 34.95 26.81 6.25
C GLN A 297 35.67 26.23 7.47
N ASN A 298 36.06 27.07 8.45
CA ASN A 298 36.91 26.67 9.59
C ASN A 298 36.16 26.59 10.94
N LEU A 299 34.84 26.56 10.94
CA LEU A 299 34.01 26.58 12.16
C LEU A 299 33.87 25.22 12.88
N GLY A 300 34.17 24.10 12.20
CA GLY A 300 33.91 22.74 12.73
C GLY A 300 34.67 22.37 14.01
N THR A 301 35.83 22.99 14.29
CA THR A 301 36.64 22.71 15.49
C THR A 301 36.34 23.63 16.68
N SER A 302 35.65 24.77 16.46
CA SER A 302 35.29 25.73 17.52
C SER A 302 33.88 25.52 18.07
N ILE A 303 33.00 24.83 17.33
CA ILE A 303 31.59 24.60 17.71
C ILE A 303 31.46 23.47 18.75
N THR A 304 32.28 22.42 18.64
CA THR A 304 32.26 21.24 19.55
C THR A 304 32.36 21.63 21.02
N ASN A 305 33.23 22.59 21.32
CA ASN A 305 33.50 23.02 22.69
C ASN A 305 32.30 23.72 23.36
N ARG A 306 31.25 24.09 22.61
CA ARG A 306 30.01 24.67 23.16
C ARG A 306 29.06 23.62 23.71
N TYR A 307 29.22 22.37 23.30
CA TYR A 307 28.40 21.28 23.79
C TYR A 307 29.00 20.72 25.08
N GLY A 308 28.13 20.35 26.01
CA GLY A 308 28.55 19.63 27.22
C GLY A 308 29.42 18.42 26.86
N THR A 309 30.41 18.12 27.69
CA THR A 309 31.32 17.00 27.44
C THR A 309 30.57 15.66 27.48
N ALA A 310 29.55 15.54 28.33
CA ALA A 310 28.66 14.39 28.37
C ALA A 310 27.94 14.14 27.03
N VAL A 311 27.46 15.19 26.37
CA VAL A 311 26.78 15.08 25.06
C VAL A 311 27.74 14.59 23.97
N ARG A 312 28.95 15.15 23.94
CA ARG A 312 29.98 14.75 22.96
C ARG A 312 30.42 13.30 23.13
N ASN A 313 30.54 12.85 24.38
CA ASN A 313 30.87 11.46 24.69
C ASN A 313 29.77 10.50 24.23
N ASP A 314 28.49 10.86 24.36
CA ASP A 314 27.40 10.02 23.85
C ASP A 314 27.45 9.87 22.33
N VAL A 315 27.62 10.98 21.61
CA VAL A 315 27.62 10.98 20.14
C VAL A 315 28.77 10.14 19.61
N SER A 316 29.99 10.35 20.14
CA SER A 316 31.16 9.57 19.76
C SER A 316 31.02 8.08 20.12
N ALA A 317 30.43 7.76 21.29
CA ALA A 317 30.20 6.38 21.69
C ALA A 317 29.19 5.64 20.78
N ILE A 318 28.13 6.33 20.34
CA ILE A 318 27.06 5.73 19.52
C ILE A 318 27.45 5.66 18.04
N ARG A 319 28.18 6.67 17.51
CA ARG A 319 28.64 6.67 16.10
C ARG A 319 29.85 5.77 15.88
N GLY A 320 30.68 5.57 16.90
CA GLY A 320 31.91 4.80 16.78
C GLY A 320 33.00 5.49 15.94
N ASP A 321 32.84 6.80 15.69
CA ASP A 321 33.83 7.65 15.02
C ASP A 321 34.24 8.82 15.92
N ALA A 322 35.36 9.47 15.59
CA ALA A 322 35.86 10.65 16.32
C ALA A 322 35.09 11.94 15.98
N ASN A 323 34.05 11.85 15.14
CA ASN A 323 33.29 13.02 14.72
C ASN A 323 32.15 13.28 15.71
N GLU A 324 32.18 14.44 16.35
CA GLU A 324 31.26 14.81 17.41
C GLU A 324 29.93 15.40 16.89
N PHE A 325 29.46 15.03 15.70
CA PHE A 325 28.27 15.65 15.06
C PHE A 325 27.41 14.63 14.31
N VAL A 326 26.10 14.90 14.23
CA VAL A 326 25.14 14.16 13.39
C VAL A 326 24.93 14.91 12.07
N ASN A 327 25.12 14.24 10.91
CA ASN A 327 25.00 14.88 9.58
C ASN A 327 23.63 14.68 8.93
N THR A 328 22.61 15.35 9.49
CA THR A 328 21.22 15.30 9.03
C THR A 328 20.89 16.27 7.89
N VAL A 329 21.88 16.99 7.37
CA VAL A 329 21.74 17.94 6.26
C VAL A 329 22.34 17.43 4.95
N SER A 330 22.81 16.18 4.94
CA SER A 330 23.32 15.56 3.73
C SER A 330 22.24 15.53 2.63
N LEU A 331 22.65 15.88 1.41
CA LEU A 331 21.87 15.68 0.20
C LEU A 331 21.81 14.20 -0.22
N ASP A 332 22.65 13.36 0.38
CA ASP A 332 22.53 11.90 0.25
C ASP A 332 21.52 11.37 1.26
N ASP A 333 20.38 10.88 0.76
CA ASP A 333 19.25 10.38 1.56
C ASP A 333 19.65 9.19 2.44
N ALA A 334 20.54 8.31 1.96
CA ALA A 334 21.01 7.16 2.71
C ALA A 334 21.86 7.59 3.93
N THR A 335 22.75 8.57 3.74
CA THR A 335 23.49 9.17 4.85
C THR A 335 22.56 9.88 5.82
N ARG A 336 21.64 10.72 5.34
CA ARG A 336 20.67 11.44 6.20
C ARG A 336 19.84 10.47 7.05
N LEU A 337 19.39 9.38 6.45
CA LEU A 337 18.65 8.32 7.14
C LEU A 337 19.47 7.67 8.27
N ASN A 338 20.70 7.26 8.00
CA ASN A 338 21.56 6.64 9.00
C ASN A 338 21.89 7.60 10.16
N GLU A 339 22.10 8.87 9.84
CA GLU A 339 22.39 9.93 10.83
C GLU A 339 21.15 10.23 11.69
N MET A 340 19.95 10.29 11.11
CA MET A 340 18.70 10.41 11.88
C MET A 340 18.42 9.19 12.75
N ARG A 341 18.72 7.97 12.29
CA ARG A 341 18.62 6.76 13.14
C ARG A 341 19.59 6.81 14.31
N THR A 342 20.80 7.32 14.07
CA THR A 342 21.79 7.57 15.14
C THR A 342 21.25 8.57 16.15
N LEU A 343 20.62 9.67 15.71
CA LEU A 343 19.96 10.62 16.60
C LEU A 343 18.85 9.93 17.42
N MET A 344 18.02 9.08 16.80
CA MET A 344 16.99 8.35 17.54
C MET A 344 17.58 7.45 18.63
N ARG A 345 18.71 6.79 18.36
CA ARG A 345 19.44 6.00 19.36
C ARG A 345 19.96 6.86 20.51
N ILE A 346 20.51 8.04 20.24
CA ILE A 346 20.96 9.00 21.27
C ILE A 346 19.78 9.43 22.15
N LEU A 347 18.61 9.67 21.55
CA LEU A 347 17.39 10.08 22.24
C LEU A 347 16.65 8.92 22.92
N GLY A 348 17.07 7.67 22.72
CA GLY A 348 16.38 6.49 23.23
C GLY A 348 15.03 6.23 22.58
N LEU A 349 14.80 6.75 21.37
CA LEU A 349 13.59 6.54 20.58
C LEU A 349 13.77 5.36 19.60
N PRO A 350 12.67 4.72 19.17
CA PRO A 350 12.72 3.74 18.08
C PRO A 350 13.28 4.35 16.80
N GLU A 351 14.03 3.57 16.01
CA GLU A 351 14.65 4.06 14.77
C GLU A 351 13.63 4.52 13.74
N ASP A 352 12.43 3.93 13.70
CA ASP A 352 11.36 4.29 12.77
C ASP A 352 10.82 5.72 12.98
N HIS A 353 11.10 6.34 14.13
CA HIS A 353 10.74 7.74 14.39
C HIS A 353 11.58 8.73 13.57
N CYS A 354 12.67 8.29 12.94
CA CYS A 354 13.57 9.13 12.13
C CYS A 354 12.92 9.87 10.97
N CYS A 355 11.76 9.40 10.54
CA CYS A 355 11.35 9.52 9.16
C CYS A 355 9.88 9.88 9.02
N ASN A 356 9.58 10.64 7.96
CA ASN A 356 8.23 10.97 7.56
C ASN A 356 7.48 9.69 7.21
N ALA A 357 6.35 9.44 7.86
CA ALA A 357 5.55 8.24 7.60
C ALA A 357 4.85 8.28 6.23
N LEU A 358 4.72 9.47 5.62
CA LEU A 358 4.11 9.64 4.30
C LEU A 358 5.10 9.32 3.17
N THR A 359 6.28 9.96 3.17
CA THR A 359 7.26 9.82 2.08
C THR A 359 8.30 8.75 2.37
N GLY A 360 8.54 8.42 3.64
CA GLY A 360 9.62 7.56 4.10
C GLY A 360 10.95 8.29 4.31
N ASP A 361 11.03 9.57 3.95
CA ASP A 361 12.27 10.33 4.00
C ASP A 361 12.65 10.66 5.44
N ALA A 362 13.94 10.62 5.72
CA ALA A 362 14.47 11.02 7.01
C ALA A 362 14.33 12.55 7.21
N PHE A 363 13.94 12.95 8.43
CA PHE A 363 13.82 14.36 8.79
C PHE A 363 15.18 15.07 8.76
N TYR A 364 15.12 16.39 8.72
CA TYR A 364 16.27 17.26 8.94
C TYR A 364 16.31 17.67 10.40
N TYR A 365 17.50 17.65 11.00
CA TYR A 365 17.75 18.09 12.37
C TYR A 365 18.83 19.16 12.39
N TYR A 366 18.59 20.21 13.19
CA TYR A 366 19.48 21.35 13.36
C TYR A 366 19.59 21.64 14.85
N SER A 367 20.76 21.38 15.44
CA SER A 367 21.01 21.57 16.86
C SER A 367 21.19 23.04 17.24
N GLN A 368 21.65 23.87 16.29
CA GLN A 368 21.83 25.32 16.48
C GLN A 368 21.74 26.13 15.18
N PRO A 369 20.88 27.16 15.14
CA PRO A 369 20.81 28.10 14.02
C PRO A 369 21.78 29.29 14.09
N GLY A 370 22.81 29.25 14.94
CA GLY A 370 23.66 30.42 15.19
C GLY A 370 25.15 30.11 15.07
N ALA A 371 25.80 30.64 14.02
CA ALA A 371 27.25 30.70 13.96
C ALA A 371 27.77 31.69 15.01
N SER A 372 28.51 31.24 16.01
CA SER A 372 29.41 32.15 16.73
C SER A 372 30.80 31.58 16.93
N VAL A 373 31.75 32.39 16.48
CA VAL A 373 33.18 32.13 16.51
C VAL A 373 33.71 32.55 17.88
N GLY A 374 34.09 31.59 18.74
CA GLY A 374 34.60 31.89 20.08
C GLY A 374 34.75 30.66 20.96
N GLY A 375 35.76 30.68 21.85
CA GLY A 375 36.00 29.62 22.83
C GLY A 375 34.92 29.58 23.92
N VAL A 376 34.82 28.44 24.60
CA VAL A 376 33.99 28.24 25.81
C VAL A 376 34.30 29.34 26.81
N CYS A 377 33.28 29.95 27.42
CA CYS A 377 33.45 30.96 28.46
C CYS A 377 34.06 32.31 28.04
N VAL A 378 34.32 32.56 26.73
CA VAL A 378 35.08 33.77 26.33
C VAL A 378 34.22 34.83 25.64
N ASN A 379 33.03 34.50 25.16
CA ASN A 379 32.06 35.46 24.65
C ASN A 379 30.66 34.85 24.77
N ALA A 380 30.02 35.02 25.92
CA ALA A 380 28.60 34.71 26.08
C ALA A 380 27.80 35.64 25.14
N GLN A 381 27.52 35.19 23.92
CA GLN A 381 26.46 35.78 23.14
C GLN A 381 25.19 35.66 23.98
N ARG A 382 24.63 36.81 24.32
CA ARG A 382 23.39 36.86 25.09
C ARG A 382 22.33 36.03 24.37
N PRO A 383 21.48 35.30 25.11
CA PRO A 383 20.31 34.62 24.57
C PRO A 383 19.56 35.50 23.56
N PRO A 384 18.94 34.91 22.53
CA PRO A 384 18.32 33.59 22.60
C PRO A 384 19.16 32.50 21.95
N TYR A 385 19.51 31.46 22.72
CA TYR A 385 19.79 30.15 22.14
C TYR A 385 18.46 29.61 21.63
N TYR A 386 18.32 29.46 20.32
CA TYR A 386 17.13 28.84 19.77
C TYR A 386 17.15 27.34 20.10
N PRO A 387 16.01 26.75 20.48
CA PRO A 387 15.88 25.31 20.62
C PRO A 387 16.23 24.64 19.29
N PRO A 388 16.65 23.36 19.32
CA PRO A 388 16.91 22.63 18.09
C PRO A 388 15.66 22.58 17.22
N LYS A 389 15.86 22.54 15.91
CA LYS A 389 14.79 22.42 14.93
C LYS A 389 14.83 21.04 14.27
N VAL A 390 13.65 20.43 14.15
CA VAL A 390 13.44 19.24 13.32
C VAL A 390 12.43 19.63 12.25
N SER A 391 12.71 19.35 10.98
CA SER A 391 11.83 19.67 9.85
C SER A 391 11.73 18.53 8.85
N ILE A 392 10.62 18.50 8.10
CA ILE A 392 10.43 17.56 6.99
C ILE A 392 11.26 17.99 5.79
N ASP A 393 11.23 19.28 5.47
CA ASP A 393 11.99 19.86 4.36
C ASP A 393 13.32 20.43 4.83
N PRO A 394 14.33 20.50 3.93
CA PRO A 394 15.52 21.28 4.19
C PRO A 394 15.12 22.74 4.38
N ILE A 395 15.85 23.45 5.26
CA ILE A 395 15.58 24.86 5.47
C ILE A 395 16.14 25.67 4.29
N ASP A 396 15.27 26.13 3.40
CA ASP A 396 15.61 27.13 2.38
C ASP A 396 15.76 28.51 3.03
N TYR A 397 17.00 28.94 3.28
CA TYR A 397 17.27 30.35 3.62
C TYR A 397 17.60 31.15 2.36
N LEU A 398 16.63 31.95 1.91
CA LEU A 398 16.82 33.17 1.10
C LEU A 398 17.33 34.33 1.97
N GLY A 399 18.31 34.09 2.85
CA GLY A 399 18.84 35.10 3.77
C GLY A 399 20.36 35.05 3.77
N SER A 400 20.99 36.11 3.28
CA SER A 400 22.44 36.31 3.32
C SER A 400 22.98 36.21 4.74
N CYS A 401 24.18 35.62 4.87
CA CYS A 401 25.03 35.87 6.02
C CYS A 401 25.41 37.36 6.00
N ASP A 402 24.78 38.17 6.85
CA ASP A 402 25.26 39.53 7.16
C ASP A 402 26.24 39.51 8.34
#